data_AF-A0A6M0RXK1-F1
#
_entry.id   AF-A0A6M0RXK1-F1
#
_cell.length_a   1.000
_cell.length_b   1.000
_cell.length_c   1.000
_cell.angle_alpha   90.00
_cell.angle_beta   90.00
_cell.angle_gamma   90.00
#
_symmetry.space_group_name_H-M   'P 1'
#
loop_
_entity.id
_entity.type
_entity.pdbx_description
1 polymer ?
#
loop_
_entity_poly.entity_id
_entity_poly.type
_entity_poly.pdbx_seq_one_letter_code
_entity_poly.pdbx_strand_id
1 'polypeptide(L)'
;MAALETEQITSEIEFFNYIDQATLLNMDEYPAHPQLYLPRVYEDVAQMLNGVDILENDFGTFQVVDAVEGASYFSVSGPFIAHGTLVSVDGEDIKEELDDVVPLWADDCRFHCELAISVKFINRTYQQAGVYALLEEIKGDYDIYFEELSAFFNQVLRDQNSPYRLYTIGPSFDPRVFTDVRTLESNDNRLGFIALTEDQKANFFDRNHIAFSDSSLYSEQPGLRSEVVGKIVDSLETTGVLSHLNDEQIALGKGRLAQNYVTHSGQILSVFDDVIYNIFSLSGEGDGLYQELTLALADISRGAFQPSNFELVYDEVSQTERYSFDVNGNRYSKSFQADNEWASISDIVLFVATTTARENLEGRFYQLKDQYDTLSGYIFLSDAQYEALNDFGVFDIQSID
;
A
#
# COMPACT_ATOMS: atom_id res chain seq x y z
N MET A 1 1.73 37.72 -11.24
CA MET A 1 1.26 38.24 -12.55
C MET A 1 2.35 38.98 -13.33
N ALA A 2 3.05 39.98 -12.77
CA ALA A 2 4.10 40.70 -13.52
C ALA A 2 5.21 39.79 -14.10
N ALA A 3 5.62 38.73 -13.41
CA ALA A 3 6.63 37.79 -13.91
C ALA A 3 6.12 36.87 -15.05
N LEU A 4 4.85 36.46 -15.00
CA LEU A 4 4.13 35.76 -16.08
C LEU A 4 4.03 36.64 -17.33
N GLU A 5 3.83 37.94 -17.14
CA GLU A 5 3.76 38.93 -18.22
C GLU A 5 5.13 39.25 -18.84
N THR A 6 6.24 38.89 -18.16
CA THR A 6 7.62 39.16 -18.62
C THR A 6 8.37 37.95 -19.16
N GLU A 7 7.70 36.82 -19.40
CA GLU A 7 8.31 35.58 -19.97
C GLU A 7 9.51 35.04 -19.16
N GLN A 8 9.54 35.22 -17.84
CA GLN A 8 10.67 34.79 -17.00
C GLN A 8 10.55 33.38 -16.41
N ILE A 9 9.49 32.63 -16.75
CA ILE A 9 9.31 31.24 -16.30
C ILE A 9 10.18 30.35 -17.19
N THR A 10 11.18 29.70 -16.61
CA THR A 10 12.17 28.90 -17.33
C THR A 10 11.83 27.41 -17.36
N SER A 11 10.88 26.96 -16.53
CA SER A 11 10.33 25.61 -16.53
C SER A 11 8.86 25.61 -16.08
N GLU A 12 8.05 24.65 -16.52
CA GLU A 12 6.62 24.61 -16.15
C GLU A 12 6.41 24.47 -14.64
N ILE A 13 7.31 23.79 -13.93
CA ILE A 13 7.23 23.63 -12.47
C ILE A 13 7.42 24.97 -11.71
N GLU A 14 8.06 25.97 -12.31
CA GLU A 14 8.15 27.32 -11.71
C GLU A 14 6.81 28.05 -11.69
N PHE A 15 5.80 27.57 -12.43
CA PHE A 15 4.44 28.10 -12.35
C PHE A 15 3.85 27.94 -10.94
N PHE A 16 4.26 26.93 -10.18
CA PHE A 16 3.77 26.70 -8.82
C PHE A 16 4.14 27.82 -7.85
N ASN A 17 5.22 28.56 -8.11
CA ASN A 17 5.58 29.75 -7.31
C ASN A 17 4.53 30.88 -7.38
N TYR A 18 3.53 30.76 -8.26
CA TYR A 18 2.47 31.74 -8.47
C TYR A 18 1.08 31.22 -8.08
N ILE A 19 0.99 30.00 -7.54
CA ILE A 19 -0.25 29.41 -7.05
C ILE A 19 -0.15 29.36 -5.53
N ASP A 20 -1.02 30.11 -4.83
CA ASP A 20 -0.99 30.17 -3.37
C ASP A 20 -1.19 28.79 -2.71
N GLN A 21 -1.87 27.87 -3.40
CA GLN A 21 -2.17 26.50 -2.97
C GLN A 21 -1.07 25.49 -3.36
N ALA A 22 0.10 25.96 -3.77
CA ALA A 22 1.20 25.11 -4.18
C ALA A 22 2.50 25.49 -3.45
N THR A 23 3.38 24.50 -3.30
CA THR A 23 4.76 24.72 -2.84
C THR A 23 5.72 23.90 -3.69
N LEU A 24 6.93 24.41 -3.86
CA LEU A 24 8.01 23.74 -4.56
C LEU A 24 9.21 23.66 -3.62
N LEU A 25 9.52 22.45 -3.17
CA LEU A 25 10.57 22.20 -2.20
C LEU A 25 11.85 21.87 -2.94
N ASN A 26 12.93 22.59 -2.65
CA ASN A 26 14.25 22.24 -3.16
C ASN A 26 14.93 21.27 -2.19
N MET A 27 14.99 19.99 -2.54
CA MET A 27 15.47 18.92 -1.65
C MET A 27 16.95 19.09 -1.25
N ASP A 28 17.75 19.84 -2.02
CA ASP A 28 19.14 20.19 -1.65
C ASP A 28 19.24 21.11 -0.42
N GLU A 29 18.14 21.78 -0.05
CA GLU A 29 18.08 22.67 1.12
C GLU A 29 17.76 21.91 2.42
N TYR A 30 17.41 20.62 2.31
CA TYR A 30 17.08 19.76 3.43
C TYR A 30 18.29 18.91 3.86
N PRO A 31 18.39 18.55 5.15
CA PRO A 31 19.41 17.62 5.61
C PRO A 31 19.25 16.24 4.95
N ALA A 32 20.34 15.52 4.68
CA ALA A 32 20.26 14.23 3.98
C ALA A 32 19.46 13.14 4.71
N HIS A 33 19.41 13.16 6.03
CA HIS A 33 18.89 12.05 6.85
C HIS A 33 17.37 12.14 7.08
N PRO A 34 16.58 11.06 6.94
CA PRO A 34 15.10 11.10 7.03
C PRO A 34 14.54 11.64 8.33
N GLN A 35 15.17 11.31 9.45
CA GLN A 35 14.86 11.81 10.79
C GLN A 35 14.95 13.35 10.88
N LEU A 36 15.67 13.99 9.95
CA LEU A 36 15.88 15.43 9.90
C LEU A 36 15.09 16.10 8.77
N TYR A 37 15.03 15.53 7.56
CA TYR A 37 14.27 16.14 6.48
C TYR A 37 12.77 15.92 6.60
N LEU A 38 12.30 14.74 7.03
CA LEU A 38 10.86 14.44 7.04
C LEU A 38 10.07 15.46 7.86
N PRO A 39 10.43 15.80 9.11
CA PRO A 39 9.68 16.80 9.86
C PRO A 39 9.61 18.16 9.15
N ARG A 40 10.68 18.57 8.46
CA ARG A 40 10.76 19.86 7.76
C ARG A 40 9.90 19.87 6.49
N VAL A 41 10.00 18.83 5.67
CA VAL A 41 9.20 18.72 4.44
C VAL A 41 7.70 18.75 4.79
N TYR A 42 7.29 18.00 5.81
CA TYR A 42 5.91 18.01 6.30
C TYR A 42 5.51 19.37 6.89
N GLU A 43 6.40 20.03 7.64
CA GLU A 43 6.15 21.38 8.16
C GLU A 43 5.95 22.41 7.04
N ASP A 44 6.76 22.37 5.98
CA ASP A 44 6.64 23.31 4.85
C ASP A 44 5.34 23.12 4.06
N VAL A 45 4.91 21.87 3.86
CA VAL A 45 3.60 21.57 3.24
C VAL A 45 2.45 21.99 4.15
N ALA A 46 2.55 21.74 5.46
CA ALA A 46 1.56 22.18 6.43
C ALA A 46 1.43 23.72 6.45
N GLN A 47 2.56 24.45 6.39
CA GLN A 47 2.57 25.91 6.32
C GLN A 47 1.90 26.42 5.04
N MET A 48 2.15 25.79 3.90
CA MET A 48 1.47 26.11 2.65
C MET A 48 -0.05 25.95 2.78
N LEU A 49 -0.53 24.82 3.29
CA LEU A 49 -1.96 24.57 3.49
C LEU A 49 -2.62 25.53 4.50
N ASN A 50 -1.91 25.87 5.59
CA ASN A 50 -2.36 26.86 6.57
C ASN A 50 -2.42 28.27 5.98
N GLY A 51 -1.44 28.64 5.14
CA GLY A 51 -1.34 29.98 4.55
C GLY A 51 -2.49 30.36 3.62
N VAL A 52 -3.25 29.36 3.15
CA VAL A 52 -4.44 29.53 2.30
C VAL A 52 -5.75 29.07 2.98
N ASP A 53 -5.75 28.95 4.30
CA ASP A 53 -6.94 28.58 5.10
C ASP A 53 -7.59 27.23 4.69
N ILE A 54 -6.79 26.27 4.19
CA ILE A 54 -7.31 24.92 3.85
C ILE A 54 -7.44 24.03 5.09
N LEU A 55 -6.59 24.23 6.09
CA LEU A 55 -6.60 23.52 7.36
C LEU A 55 -7.35 24.32 8.42
N GLU A 56 -8.13 23.63 9.25
CA GLU A 56 -8.91 24.28 10.31
C GLU A 56 -8.08 24.71 11.53
N ASN A 57 -6.88 24.15 11.70
CA ASN A 57 -6.01 24.36 12.86
C ASN A 57 -4.53 24.23 12.47
N ASP A 58 -3.65 24.66 13.36
CA ASP A 58 -2.22 24.39 13.23
C ASP A 58 -1.87 22.95 13.66
N PHE A 59 -0.90 22.37 12.96
CA PHE A 59 -0.25 21.15 13.40
C PHE A 59 0.63 21.39 14.63
N GLY A 60 0.72 20.38 15.49
CA GLY A 60 1.80 20.31 16.48
C GLY A 60 3.16 20.08 15.82
N THR A 61 4.16 19.77 16.64
CA THR A 61 5.49 19.44 16.12
C THR A 61 5.48 18.06 15.45
N PHE A 62 5.90 18.02 14.18
CA PHE A 62 6.15 16.76 13.47
C PHE A 62 7.35 16.03 14.08
N GLN A 63 7.20 14.73 14.29
CA GLN A 63 8.22 13.86 14.87
C GLN A 63 8.34 12.61 14.02
N VAL A 64 9.58 12.14 13.82
CA VAL A 64 9.80 10.80 13.26
C VAL A 64 9.76 9.81 14.41
N VAL A 65 8.99 8.75 14.22
CA VAL A 65 8.87 7.59 15.12
C VAL A 65 9.11 6.31 14.34
N ASP A 66 9.30 5.20 15.03
CA ASP A 66 9.42 3.90 14.37
C ASP A 66 8.08 3.52 13.73
N ALA A 67 8.15 2.95 12.52
CA ALA A 67 6.98 2.35 11.91
C ALA A 67 6.54 1.12 12.72
N VAL A 68 5.23 0.90 12.78
CA VAL A 68 4.70 -0.39 13.25
C VAL A 68 5.10 -1.45 12.22
N GLU A 69 5.54 -2.63 12.68
CA GLU A 69 5.96 -3.73 11.80
C GLU A 69 4.89 -4.04 10.73
N GLY A 70 5.28 -3.98 9.46
CA GLY A 70 4.39 -4.21 8.31
C GLY A 70 3.41 -3.07 8.03
N ALA A 71 3.63 -1.88 8.60
CA ALA A 71 2.83 -0.69 8.28
C ALA A 71 3.23 -0.05 6.96
N SER A 72 4.49 -0.10 6.54
CA SER A 72 4.88 0.44 5.24
C SER A 72 4.42 -0.46 4.10
N TYR A 73 3.59 0.10 3.20
CA TYR A 73 3.05 -0.60 2.03
C TYR A 73 4.16 -1.07 1.07
N PHE A 74 5.31 -0.40 1.07
CA PHE A 74 6.53 -0.80 0.36
C PHE A 74 7.30 -1.94 1.06
N SER A 75 6.60 -2.94 1.63
CA SER A 75 7.22 -4.26 1.74
C SER A 75 7.24 -4.83 0.32
N VAL A 76 8.29 -4.51 -0.43
CA VAL A 76 8.53 -5.04 -1.77
C VAL A 76 8.31 -6.55 -1.71
N SER A 77 7.20 -7.04 -2.25
CA SER A 77 6.87 -8.46 -2.40
C SER A 77 7.74 -9.13 -3.47
N GLY A 78 8.92 -8.56 -3.73
CA GLY A 78 10.00 -9.14 -4.50
C GLY A 78 11.19 -9.41 -3.59
N PRO A 79 12.09 -10.35 -3.96
CA PRO A 79 13.20 -10.84 -3.14
C PRO A 79 14.30 -9.80 -2.81
N PHE A 80 14.03 -8.50 -2.95
CA PHE A 80 15.02 -7.43 -2.77
C PHE A 80 15.04 -6.82 -1.37
N ILE A 81 14.03 -7.08 -0.52
CA ILE A 81 14.15 -6.79 0.91
C ILE A 81 14.44 -8.10 1.61
N ALA A 82 15.73 -8.41 1.73
CA ALA A 82 16.17 -9.29 2.80
C ALA A 82 15.74 -8.63 4.11
N HIS A 83 14.74 -9.18 4.79
CA HIS A 83 14.61 -8.98 6.23
C HIS A 83 16.01 -9.13 6.80
N GLY A 84 16.51 -8.10 7.49
CA GLY A 84 17.84 -7.99 8.06
C GLY A 84 18.13 -9.02 9.16
N THR A 85 17.84 -10.30 8.94
CA THR A 85 18.71 -11.35 9.43
C THR A 85 19.96 -11.24 8.58
N LEU A 86 20.98 -10.59 9.13
CA LEU A 86 22.36 -10.62 8.64
C LEU A 86 22.68 -12.05 8.19
N VAL A 87 22.57 -12.32 6.88
CA VAL A 87 23.23 -13.46 6.29
C VAL A 87 24.69 -13.10 6.42
N SER A 88 25.36 -13.71 7.41
CA SER A 88 26.80 -13.68 7.49
C SER A 88 27.32 -14.25 6.18
N VAL A 89 27.68 -13.37 5.25
CA VAL A 89 28.44 -13.75 4.06
C VAL A 89 29.83 -14.05 4.58
N ASP A 90 30.09 -15.35 4.79
CA ASP A 90 31.39 -15.93 5.06
C ASP A 90 32.28 -15.22 6.11
N GLY A 91 31.90 -15.33 7.38
CA GLY A 91 32.86 -15.58 8.47
C GLY A 91 34.03 -14.60 8.69
N GLU A 92 33.95 -13.35 8.25
CA GLU A 92 34.88 -12.30 8.66
C GLU A 92 34.17 -11.24 9.50
N ASP A 93 34.54 -11.20 10.79
CA ASP A 93 34.14 -10.18 11.76
C ASP A 93 34.59 -8.80 11.27
N ILE A 94 33.68 -8.03 10.67
CA ILE A 94 33.85 -6.58 10.48
C ILE A 94 33.53 -5.92 11.82
N LYS A 95 34.49 -5.89 12.74
CA LYS A 95 34.30 -5.31 14.09
C LYS A 95 35.38 -4.32 14.54
N GLU A 96 36.33 -3.95 13.71
CA GLU A 96 37.35 -2.96 14.08
C GLU A 96 37.48 -1.90 12.98
N GLU A 97 36.91 -0.71 13.23
CA GLU A 97 37.33 0.64 12.73
C GLU A 97 36.16 1.64 12.58
N LEU A 98 35.19 1.66 13.51
CA LEU A 98 34.22 2.77 13.62
C LEU A 98 34.08 3.23 15.09
N ASP A 99 35.22 3.48 15.72
CA ASP A 99 35.30 4.22 16.99
C ASP A 99 35.44 5.73 16.67
N ASP A 100 34.33 6.41 16.35
CA ASP A 100 34.08 7.81 16.74
C ASP A 100 32.69 8.28 16.27
N VAL A 101 31.73 8.24 17.20
CA VAL A 101 30.49 9.04 17.30
C VAL A 101 29.61 9.11 16.03
N VAL A 102 29.22 7.95 15.51
CA VAL A 102 27.99 7.82 14.73
C VAL A 102 27.11 6.78 15.42
N PRO A 103 25.88 7.12 15.87
CA PRO A 103 24.99 6.13 16.44
C PRO A 103 24.69 5.03 15.42
N LEU A 104 24.73 3.76 15.84
CA LEU A 104 24.53 2.55 15.03
C LEU A 104 23.27 2.51 14.13
N TRP A 105 22.37 3.49 14.24
CA TRP A 105 21.18 3.67 13.40
C TRP A 105 21.42 4.53 12.15
N ALA A 106 22.58 5.19 12.01
CA ALA A 106 22.85 6.07 10.87
C ALA A 106 23.30 5.32 9.60
N ASP A 107 23.83 4.10 9.73
CA ASP A 107 24.17 3.26 8.57
C ASP A 107 22.96 2.44 8.06
N ASP A 108 21.95 2.21 8.90
CA ASP A 108 20.80 1.35 8.60
C ASP A 108 19.79 2.01 7.64
N CYS A 109 19.68 3.35 7.67
CA CYS A 109 18.81 4.10 6.76
C CYS A 109 19.46 4.47 5.42
N ARG A 110 20.68 3.98 5.13
CA ARG A 110 21.38 4.36 3.89
C ARG A 110 20.55 4.06 2.65
N PHE A 111 20.05 2.83 2.56
CA PHE A 111 19.24 2.39 1.43
C PHE A 111 17.76 2.50 1.73
N HIS A 112 17.29 1.91 2.84
CA HIS A 112 15.88 1.92 3.20
C HIS A 112 15.71 1.72 4.71
N CYS A 113 14.86 2.53 5.33
CA CYS A 113 14.36 2.29 6.67
C CYS A 113 12.86 2.59 6.76
N GLU A 114 12.17 1.76 7.54
CA GLU A 114 10.75 1.93 7.82
C GLU A 114 10.59 2.92 8.98
N LEU A 115 10.02 4.08 8.68
CA LEU A 115 9.76 5.12 9.66
C LEU A 115 8.31 5.57 9.54
N ALA A 116 7.79 6.22 10.57
CA ALA A 116 6.53 6.93 10.49
C ALA A 116 6.72 8.39 10.89
N ILE A 117 6.06 9.29 10.17
CA ILE A 117 5.86 10.65 10.65
C ILE A 117 4.70 10.66 11.65
N SER A 118 4.80 11.46 12.71
CA SER A 118 3.75 11.60 13.71
C SER A 118 3.56 13.06 14.09
N VAL A 119 2.31 13.49 14.19
CA VAL A 119 1.97 14.84 14.65
C VAL A 119 0.59 14.85 15.31
N LYS A 120 0.42 15.75 16.28
CA LYS A 120 -0.88 16.03 16.86
C LYS A 120 -1.58 17.11 16.03
N PHE A 121 -2.81 16.85 15.62
CA PHE A 121 -3.68 17.81 14.94
C PHE A 121 -5.05 17.79 15.64
N ILE A 122 -5.48 18.95 16.13
CA ILE A 122 -6.68 19.10 16.98
C ILE A 122 -6.58 18.20 18.24
N ASN A 123 -7.37 17.13 18.30
CA ASN A 123 -7.49 16.22 19.43
C ASN A 123 -7.00 14.80 19.11
N ARG A 124 -6.29 14.65 17.98
CA ARG A 124 -5.85 13.35 17.47
C ARG A 124 -4.38 13.38 17.07
N THR A 125 -3.74 12.22 17.20
CA THR A 125 -2.43 11.96 16.60
C THR A 125 -2.64 11.33 15.23
N TYR A 126 -2.04 11.93 14.22
CA TYR A 126 -1.95 11.40 12.87
C TYR A 126 -0.57 10.79 12.69
N GLN A 127 -0.51 9.66 11.99
CA GLN A 127 0.72 9.00 11.62
C GLN A 127 0.64 8.52 10.17
N GLN A 128 1.79 8.47 9.52
CA GLN A 128 1.95 7.82 8.22
C GLN A 128 3.30 7.12 8.18
N ALA A 129 3.28 5.81 8.01
CA ALA A 129 4.45 4.98 7.79
C ALA A 129 4.87 5.06 6.33
N GLY A 130 6.16 4.86 6.09
CA GLY A 130 6.75 4.83 4.76
C GLY A 130 8.14 4.22 4.81
N VAL A 131 8.67 3.91 3.63
CA VAL A 131 10.05 3.51 3.46
C VAL A 131 10.84 4.73 2.99
N TYR A 132 11.87 5.08 3.75
CA TYR A 132 12.68 6.27 3.50
C TYR A 132 14.16 5.92 3.40
N ALA A 133 14.90 6.80 2.75
CA ALA A 133 16.34 6.66 2.57
C ALA A 133 17.03 8.01 2.79
N LEU A 134 18.36 8.03 2.68
CA LEU A 134 19.11 9.27 2.56
C LEU A 134 18.74 10.00 1.26
N LEU A 135 18.52 11.32 1.31
CA LEU A 135 18.15 12.11 0.12
C LEU A 135 19.13 11.93 -1.05
N GLU A 136 20.42 11.76 -0.74
CA GLU A 136 21.48 11.55 -1.74
C GLU A 136 21.29 10.25 -2.53
N GLU A 137 20.70 9.22 -1.92
CA GLU A 137 20.50 7.89 -2.50
C GLU A 137 19.18 7.79 -3.30
N ILE A 138 18.24 8.72 -3.08
CA ILE A 138 16.94 8.78 -3.77
C ILE A 138 16.78 9.99 -4.67
N LYS A 139 17.90 10.67 -4.94
CA LYS A 139 17.94 11.85 -5.77
C LYS A 139 17.42 11.54 -7.18
N GLY A 140 16.34 12.21 -7.57
CA GLY A 140 15.68 12.03 -8.86
C GLY A 140 14.44 11.13 -8.82
N ASP A 141 14.23 10.40 -7.72
CA ASP A 141 13.08 9.50 -7.52
C ASP A 141 12.13 10.00 -6.40
N TYR A 142 12.18 11.30 -6.07
CA TYR A 142 11.43 11.85 -4.94
C TYR A 142 9.91 11.66 -5.05
N ASP A 143 9.36 11.65 -6.26
CA ASP A 143 7.92 11.40 -6.45
C ASP A 143 7.48 10.04 -5.87
N ILE A 144 8.32 9.01 -5.98
CA ILE A 144 8.07 7.67 -5.41
C ILE A 144 8.15 7.70 -3.88
N TYR A 145 9.19 8.34 -3.32
CA TYR A 145 9.44 8.32 -1.87
C TYR A 145 8.53 9.26 -1.05
N PHE A 146 7.83 10.19 -1.71
CA PHE A 146 6.97 11.17 -1.06
C PHE A 146 5.47 11.00 -1.34
N GLU A 147 5.04 9.88 -1.95
CA GLU A 147 3.60 9.54 -2.06
C GLU A 147 2.92 9.51 -0.68
N GLU A 148 3.63 8.99 0.33
CA GLU A 148 3.14 8.92 1.70
C GLU A 148 2.89 10.30 2.33
N LEU A 149 3.62 11.33 1.88
CA LEU A 149 3.35 12.69 2.35
C LEU A 149 1.97 13.16 1.91
N SER A 150 1.63 12.95 0.63
CA SER A 150 0.31 13.28 0.10
C SER A 150 -0.78 12.45 0.78
N ALA A 151 -0.51 11.16 1.04
CA ALA A 151 -1.40 10.26 1.76
C ALA A 151 -1.72 10.79 3.18
N PHE A 152 -0.69 11.18 3.94
CA PHE A 152 -0.83 11.75 5.28
C PHE A 152 -1.76 12.98 5.30
N PHE A 153 -1.49 13.98 4.45
CA PHE A 153 -2.30 15.19 4.42
C PHE A 153 -3.70 14.92 3.90
N ASN A 154 -3.87 14.00 2.95
CA ASN A 154 -5.19 13.62 2.45
C ASN A 154 -6.04 12.91 3.52
N GLN A 155 -5.45 12.13 4.43
CA GLN A 155 -6.17 11.60 5.60
C GLN A 155 -6.67 12.74 6.50
N VAL A 156 -5.81 13.71 6.80
CA VAL A 156 -6.14 14.87 7.65
C VAL A 156 -7.24 15.73 7.02
N LEU A 157 -7.11 16.05 5.73
CA LEU A 157 -8.09 16.84 4.98
C LEU A 157 -9.44 16.12 4.88
N ARG A 158 -9.42 14.81 4.71
CA ARG A 158 -10.64 14.00 4.63
C ARG A 158 -11.36 13.89 5.96
N ASP A 159 -10.65 13.76 7.07
CA ASP A 159 -11.27 13.75 8.40
C ASP A 159 -11.92 15.10 8.76
N GLN A 160 -11.37 16.21 8.24
CA GLN A 160 -11.98 17.55 8.30
C GLN A 160 -13.11 17.77 7.29
N ASN A 161 -13.40 16.79 6.43
CA ASN A 161 -14.35 16.94 5.32
C ASN A 161 -14.00 18.12 4.38
N SER A 162 -12.70 18.40 4.21
CA SER A 162 -12.20 19.42 3.30
C SER A 162 -12.48 19.03 1.84
N PRO A 163 -12.86 19.97 0.96
CA PRO A 163 -13.01 19.71 -0.46
C PRO A 163 -11.67 19.57 -1.20
N TYR A 164 -10.56 19.92 -0.56
CA TYR A 164 -9.22 19.88 -1.15
C TYR A 164 -8.52 18.54 -0.94
N ARG A 165 -7.69 18.14 -1.89
CA ARG A 165 -6.72 17.06 -1.75
C ARG A 165 -5.34 17.55 -2.17
N LEU A 166 -4.32 17.03 -1.51
CA LEU A 166 -2.92 17.29 -1.83
C LEU A 166 -2.47 16.31 -2.92
N TYR A 167 -1.82 16.85 -3.95
CA TYR A 167 -1.25 16.11 -5.06
C TYR A 167 0.24 16.40 -5.13
N THR A 168 1.04 15.35 -5.33
CA THR A 168 2.47 15.47 -5.62
C THR A 168 2.65 15.82 -7.09
N ILE A 169 3.61 16.68 -7.38
CA ILE A 169 3.97 17.09 -8.74
C ILE A 169 5.47 16.87 -8.91
N GLY A 170 5.80 15.83 -9.66
CA GLY A 170 7.18 15.49 -10.01
C GLY A 170 7.64 16.18 -11.30
N PRO A 171 8.96 16.21 -11.55
CA PRO A 171 9.55 16.67 -12.80
C PRO A 171 9.35 15.68 -13.97
N SER A 172 8.64 14.56 -13.77
CA SER A 172 8.38 13.50 -14.75
C SER A 172 7.48 13.99 -15.89
N PHE A 173 8.13 14.73 -16.79
CA PHE A 173 7.63 15.25 -18.04
C PHE A 173 7.68 14.20 -19.14
N ASP A 174 6.64 14.18 -19.96
CA ASP A 174 6.42 13.24 -21.06
C ASP A 174 7.67 13.07 -21.97
N PRO A 175 8.28 11.87 -22.04
CA PRO A 175 9.36 11.59 -22.98
C PRO A 175 8.91 11.66 -24.45
N ARG A 176 7.61 11.81 -24.74
CA ARG A 176 7.08 11.96 -26.11
C ARG A 176 7.12 13.40 -26.62
N VAL A 177 7.35 14.40 -25.77
CA VAL A 177 7.59 15.79 -26.21
C VAL A 177 9.08 16.00 -26.58
N PHE A 178 9.98 15.15 -26.08
CA PHE A 178 11.41 15.17 -26.44
C PHE A 178 11.91 13.75 -26.72
N THR A 179 11.90 13.32 -27.98
CA THR A 179 12.32 11.98 -28.45
C THR A 179 13.82 11.65 -28.29
N ASP A 180 14.52 12.24 -27.34
CA ASP A 180 15.96 12.01 -27.09
C ASP A 180 16.26 11.72 -25.60
N VAL A 181 15.37 10.99 -24.93
CA VAL A 181 15.51 10.62 -23.50
C VAL A 181 16.43 9.41 -23.34
N ARG A 182 17.73 9.63 -23.48
CA ARG A 182 18.75 8.81 -22.79
C ARG A 182 19.68 9.63 -21.88
N THR A 183 19.45 10.93 -21.72
CA THR A 183 20.36 11.82 -20.98
C THR A 183 19.65 12.96 -20.23
N LEU A 184 18.39 12.83 -19.86
CA LEU A 184 17.83 13.70 -18.82
C LEU A 184 18.18 13.08 -17.47
N GLU A 185 19.46 13.19 -17.10
CA GLU A 185 19.83 13.44 -15.71
C GLU A 185 19.21 14.80 -15.35
N SER A 186 17.89 14.87 -15.20
CA SER A 186 17.30 16.04 -14.57
C SER A 186 17.75 16.00 -13.13
N ASN A 187 18.86 16.67 -12.84
CA ASN A 187 19.29 17.10 -11.51
C ASN A 187 18.25 18.03 -10.84
N ASP A 188 16.99 17.94 -11.26
CA ASP A 188 15.92 18.71 -10.71
C ASP A 188 15.56 18.12 -9.35
N ASN A 189 16.22 18.63 -8.32
CA ASN A 189 16.04 18.22 -6.96
C ASN A 189 14.77 18.82 -6.34
N ARG A 190 13.79 19.22 -7.16
CA ARG A 190 12.59 19.89 -6.69
C ARG A 190 11.42 18.93 -6.61
N LEU A 191 10.67 19.04 -5.52
CA LEU A 191 9.46 18.29 -5.26
C LEU A 191 8.29 19.26 -5.12
N GLY A 192 7.31 19.17 -6.03
CA GLY A 192 6.14 20.03 -6.02
C GLY A 192 4.97 19.40 -5.27
N PHE A 193 4.18 20.23 -4.61
CA PHE A 193 2.86 19.86 -4.09
C PHE A 193 1.83 20.92 -4.43
N ILE A 194 0.60 20.50 -4.69
CA ILE A 194 -0.55 21.39 -4.89
C ILE A 194 -1.79 20.85 -4.19
N ALA A 195 -2.58 21.75 -3.60
CA ALA A 195 -3.89 21.42 -3.06
C ALA A 195 -5.00 21.84 -4.04
N LEU A 196 -5.83 20.90 -4.49
CA LEU A 196 -6.90 21.15 -5.46
C LEU A 196 -8.22 20.53 -5.00
N THR A 197 -9.34 21.19 -5.30
CA THR A 197 -10.66 20.54 -5.28
C THR A 197 -10.82 19.60 -6.47
N GLU A 198 -11.82 18.72 -6.46
CA GLU A 198 -12.08 17.81 -7.57
C GLU A 198 -12.31 18.55 -8.91
N ASP A 199 -13.07 19.65 -8.89
CA ASP A 199 -13.30 20.47 -10.09
C ASP A 199 -12.00 21.15 -10.57
N GLN A 200 -11.18 21.63 -9.64
CA GLN A 200 -9.89 22.23 -9.98
C GLN A 200 -8.94 21.19 -10.54
N LYS A 201 -8.87 20.00 -9.93
CA LYS A 201 -8.10 18.83 -10.38
C LYS A 201 -8.47 18.47 -11.82
N ALA A 202 -9.75 18.25 -12.10
CA ALA A 202 -10.22 17.90 -13.43
C ALA A 202 -9.79 18.96 -14.47
N ASN A 203 -9.92 20.25 -14.15
CA ASN A 203 -9.46 21.30 -15.06
C ASN A 203 -7.94 21.40 -15.19
N PHE A 204 -7.21 21.09 -14.12
CA PHE A 204 -5.75 21.18 -14.06
C PHE A 204 -5.07 20.01 -14.80
N PHE A 205 -5.58 18.79 -14.65
CA PHE A 205 -5.01 17.58 -15.24
C PHE A 205 -5.65 17.19 -16.59
N ASP A 206 -6.98 17.26 -16.78
CA ASP A 206 -7.61 16.79 -18.04
C ASP A 206 -7.30 17.68 -19.26
N ARG A 207 -7.05 18.98 -19.04
CA ARG A 207 -6.88 19.94 -20.15
C ARG A 207 -5.47 20.03 -20.69
N ASN A 208 -4.46 19.58 -19.94
CA ASN A 208 -3.07 19.91 -20.25
C ASN A 208 -2.30 18.76 -20.94
N HIS A 209 -2.92 17.62 -21.24
CA HIS A 209 -2.23 16.45 -21.82
C HIS A 209 -0.97 16.03 -21.06
N ILE A 210 -0.83 16.45 -19.79
CA ILE A 210 0.27 16.02 -18.94
C ILE A 210 -0.06 14.60 -18.57
N ALA A 211 0.49 13.66 -19.32
CA ALA A 211 0.46 12.25 -18.99
C ALA A 211 1.31 12.07 -17.73
N PHE A 212 0.72 12.28 -16.56
CA PHE A 212 1.31 11.80 -15.33
C PHE A 212 1.44 10.28 -15.43
N SER A 213 2.53 9.75 -14.87
CA SER A 213 2.65 8.32 -14.69
C SER A 213 1.45 7.81 -13.90
N ASP A 214 0.91 6.68 -14.34
CA ASP A 214 -0.20 5.94 -13.74
C ASP A 214 -0.05 5.72 -12.22
N SER A 215 1.16 5.85 -11.67
CA SER A 215 1.42 5.75 -10.23
C SER A 215 0.70 6.84 -9.41
N SER A 216 0.43 8.01 -9.99
CA SER A 216 -0.35 9.07 -9.30
C SER A 216 -1.84 8.74 -9.14
N LEU A 217 -2.36 7.67 -9.78
CA LEU A 217 -3.75 7.22 -9.63
C LEU A 217 -4.10 6.79 -8.19
N TYR A 218 -3.12 6.40 -7.37
CA TYR A 218 -3.36 6.11 -5.95
C TYR A 218 -3.80 7.37 -5.17
N SER A 219 -3.40 8.57 -5.61
CA SER A 219 -3.85 9.85 -5.04
C SER A 219 -5.31 10.20 -5.41
N GLU A 220 -5.89 9.51 -6.40
CA GLU A 220 -7.26 9.77 -6.86
C GLU A 220 -8.33 9.04 -6.06
N GLN A 221 -7.94 8.03 -5.28
CA GLN A 221 -8.92 7.23 -4.58
C GLN A 221 -9.52 8.01 -3.41
N PRO A 222 -10.86 8.07 -3.33
CA PRO A 222 -11.52 8.64 -2.18
C PRO A 222 -11.33 7.70 -0.98
N GLY A 223 -10.18 7.77 -0.30
CA GLY A 223 -9.91 7.03 0.93
C GLY A 223 -10.94 7.22 2.03
N LEU A 224 -10.80 6.44 3.08
CA LEU A 224 -11.77 6.35 4.15
C LEU A 224 -11.46 7.37 5.25
N ARG A 225 -12.51 7.93 5.81
CA ARG A 225 -12.37 8.68 7.07
C ARG A 225 -11.95 7.72 8.16
N SER A 226 -11.09 8.16 9.05
CA SER A 226 -10.59 7.30 10.12
C SER A 226 -11.68 6.82 11.08
N GLU A 227 -12.74 7.62 11.30
CA GLU A 227 -13.90 7.18 12.07
C GLU A 227 -14.60 5.98 11.40
N VAL A 228 -14.66 5.97 10.06
CA VAL A 228 -15.25 4.87 9.29
C VAL A 228 -14.36 3.63 9.41
N VAL A 229 -13.04 3.79 9.29
CA VAL A 229 -12.07 2.70 9.52
C VAL A 229 -12.26 2.10 10.91
N GLY A 230 -12.35 2.92 11.96
CA GLY A 230 -12.59 2.45 13.33
C GLY A 230 -13.88 1.64 13.47
N LYS A 231 -14.99 2.11 12.89
CA LYS A 231 -16.27 1.37 12.92
C LYS A 231 -16.20 0.04 12.18
N ILE A 232 -15.46 -0.03 11.08
CA ILE A 232 -15.24 -1.27 10.35
C ILE A 232 -14.44 -2.26 11.21
N VAL A 233 -13.35 -1.82 11.84
CA VAL A 233 -12.56 -2.67 12.75
C VAL A 233 -13.40 -3.17 13.92
N ASP A 234 -14.20 -2.30 14.55
CA ASP A 234 -15.13 -2.70 15.62
C ASP A 234 -16.13 -3.77 15.14
N SER A 235 -16.59 -3.66 13.88
CA SER A 235 -17.45 -4.68 13.26
C SER A 235 -16.73 -6.01 13.06
N LEU A 236 -15.50 -5.99 12.54
CA LEU A 236 -14.69 -7.19 12.33
C LEU A 236 -14.47 -7.96 13.64
N GLU A 237 -14.27 -7.24 14.76
CA GLU A 237 -14.17 -7.83 16.08
C GLU A 237 -15.50 -8.41 16.57
N THR A 238 -16.57 -7.62 16.53
CA THR A 238 -17.87 -8.02 17.09
C THR A 238 -18.55 -9.13 16.32
N THR A 239 -18.28 -9.26 15.02
CA THR A 239 -18.77 -10.34 14.15
C THR A 239 -17.92 -11.61 14.23
N GLY A 240 -16.80 -11.56 14.95
CA GLY A 240 -15.87 -12.67 15.09
C GLY A 240 -15.02 -12.94 13.84
N VAL A 241 -14.95 -12.00 12.89
CA VAL A 241 -14.02 -12.11 11.75
C VAL A 241 -12.58 -12.17 12.25
N LEU A 242 -12.24 -11.46 13.34
CA LEU A 242 -10.92 -11.49 13.97
C LEU A 242 -10.80 -12.49 15.14
N SER A 243 -11.76 -13.40 15.32
CA SER A 243 -11.82 -14.25 16.52
C SER A 243 -10.68 -15.27 16.65
N HIS A 244 -9.95 -15.55 15.57
CA HIS A 244 -8.74 -16.39 15.58
C HIS A 244 -7.49 -15.62 16.03
N LEU A 245 -7.52 -14.29 15.98
CA LEU A 245 -6.42 -13.43 16.37
C LEU A 245 -6.43 -13.17 17.88
N ASN A 246 -5.25 -13.06 18.45
CA ASN A 246 -5.10 -12.60 19.83
C ASN A 246 -5.08 -11.07 19.92
N ASP A 247 -5.20 -10.53 21.14
CA ASP A 247 -5.23 -9.08 21.39
C ASP A 247 -4.01 -8.33 20.85
N GLU A 248 -2.83 -8.96 20.85
CA GLU A 248 -1.58 -8.36 20.35
C GLU A 248 -1.61 -8.25 18.82
N GLN A 249 -2.07 -9.29 18.11
CA GLN A 249 -2.24 -9.26 16.65
C GLN A 249 -3.28 -8.23 16.22
N ILE A 250 -4.40 -8.13 16.95
CA ILE A 250 -5.42 -7.11 16.69
C ILE A 250 -4.86 -5.70 16.95
N ALA A 251 -4.12 -5.52 18.05
CA ALA A 251 -3.47 -4.24 18.35
C ALA A 251 -2.44 -3.86 17.30
N LEU A 252 -1.68 -4.83 16.78
CA LEU A 252 -0.71 -4.63 15.71
C LEU A 252 -1.40 -4.18 14.41
N GLY A 253 -2.46 -4.89 13.99
CA GLY A 253 -3.26 -4.49 12.82
C GLY A 253 -3.89 -3.09 12.97
N LYS A 254 -4.40 -2.75 14.15
CA LYS A 254 -4.86 -1.39 14.47
C LYS A 254 -3.73 -0.36 14.39
N GLY A 255 -2.53 -0.71 14.85
CA GLY A 255 -1.32 0.10 14.73
C GLY A 255 -0.96 0.38 13.27
N ARG A 256 -0.96 -0.67 12.43
CA ARG A 256 -0.75 -0.55 10.97
C ARG A 256 -1.77 0.41 10.35
N LEU A 257 -3.06 0.26 10.65
CA LEU A 257 -4.10 1.16 10.13
C LEU A 257 -3.97 2.60 10.64
N ALA A 258 -3.53 2.80 11.88
CA ALA A 258 -3.33 4.12 12.45
C ALA A 258 -2.16 4.89 11.80
N GLN A 259 -1.24 4.16 11.16
CA GLN A 259 -0.09 4.70 10.43
C GLN A 259 -0.27 4.67 8.90
N ASN A 260 -1.49 4.49 8.37
CA ASN A 260 -1.70 4.45 6.93
C ASN A 260 -2.95 5.21 6.50
N TYR A 261 -2.86 5.89 5.35
CA TYR A 261 -4.01 6.38 4.63
C TYR A 261 -4.74 5.24 3.92
N VAL A 262 -5.88 4.83 4.48
CA VAL A 262 -6.67 3.73 3.95
C VAL A 262 -7.50 4.23 2.75
N THR A 263 -7.14 3.81 1.53
CA THR A 263 -7.84 4.21 0.30
C THR A 263 -9.03 3.32 -0.04
N HIS A 264 -9.01 2.05 0.38
CA HIS A 264 -10.10 1.11 0.14
C HIS A 264 -10.25 0.11 1.29
N SER A 265 -11.43 -0.51 1.36
CA SER A 265 -11.79 -1.41 2.46
C SER A 265 -10.94 -2.69 2.50
N GLY A 266 -10.48 -3.18 1.34
CA GLY A 266 -9.54 -4.31 1.27
C GLY A 266 -8.25 -4.10 2.08
N GLN A 267 -7.71 -2.88 2.15
CA GLN A 267 -6.55 -2.56 3.01
C GLN A 267 -6.85 -2.72 4.50
N ILE A 268 -8.10 -2.53 4.92
CA ILE A 268 -8.49 -2.76 6.32
C ILE A 268 -8.37 -4.24 6.66
N LEU A 269 -8.75 -5.11 5.73
CA LEU A 269 -8.68 -6.55 5.96
C LEU A 269 -7.25 -7.08 5.86
N SER A 270 -6.43 -6.52 4.97
CA SER A 270 -5.07 -6.99 4.71
C SER A 270 -4.07 -6.76 5.85
N VAL A 271 -4.36 -5.85 6.78
CA VAL A 271 -3.46 -5.59 7.92
C VAL A 271 -3.56 -6.65 9.03
N PHE A 272 -4.58 -7.51 8.97
CA PHE A 272 -4.84 -8.55 9.96
C PHE A 272 -4.49 -9.91 9.36
N ASP A 273 -3.63 -10.64 10.06
CA ASP A 273 -3.12 -11.93 9.61
C ASP A 273 -4.27 -12.94 9.40
N ASP A 274 -4.17 -13.74 8.34
CA ASP A 274 -5.12 -14.80 7.99
C ASP A 274 -6.59 -14.35 7.88
N VAL A 275 -6.86 -13.06 7.63
CA VAL A 275 -8.22 -12.58 7.34
C VAL A 275 -8.52 -12.66 5.85
N ILE A 276 -7.59 -12.26 5.01
CA ILE A 276 -7.72 -12.36 3.55
C ILE A 276 -6.52 -13.06 2.96
N TYR A 277 -6.76 -13.73 1.86
CA TYR A 277 -5.72 -14.24 1.01
C TYR A 277 -5.51 -13.26 -0.16
N ASN A 278 -4.36 -12.59 -0.17
CA ASN A 278 -3.98 -11.65 -1.21
C ASN A 278 -3.40 -12.40 -2.43
N ILE A 279 -4.03 -12.27 -3.60
CA ILE A 279 -3.60 -12.98 -4.81
C ILE A 279 -2.21 -12.59 -5.31
N PHE A 280 -1.73 -11.40 -4.93
CA PHE A 280 -0.41 -10.89 -5.31
C PHE A 280 0.71 -11.39 -4.39
N SER A 281 0.38 -12.16 -3.34
CA SER A 281 1.37 -12.74 -2.43
C SER A 281 2.08 -13.97 -2.99
N LEU A 282 1.55 -14.60 -4.04
CA LEU A 282 2.20 -15.74 -4.67
C LEU A 282 3.34 -15.27 -5.57
N SER A 283 4.56 -15.47 -5.10
CA SER A 283 5.78 -15.27 -5.88
C SER A 283 6.37 -16.59 -6.40
N GLY A 284 5.63 -17.70 -6.32
CA GLY A 284 6.15 -19.03 -6.60
C GLY A 284 6.05 -19.43 -8.08
N GLU A 285 7.21 -19.66 -8.71
CA GLU A 285 7.34 -20.54 -9.89
C GLU A 285 7.73 -21.96 -9.40
N GLY A 286 7.09 -23.02 -9.90
CA GLY A 286 7.29 -24.43 -9.51
C GLY A 286 6.01 -25.26 -9.24
N ASP A 287 6.22 -26.58 -9.15
CA ASP A 287 5.20 -27.65 -9.00
C ASP A 287 4.37 -27.59 -7.69
N GLY A 288 4.57 -26.57 -6.84
CA GLY A 288 3.94 -26.41 -5.53
C GLY A 288 2.74 -25.46 -5.48
N LEU A 289 2.50 -24.67 -6.54
CA LEU A 289 1.57 -23.53 -6.48
C LEU A 289 0.17 -23.92 -6.01
N TYR A 290 -0.39 -25.01 -6.53
CA TYR A 290 -1.75 -25.42 -6.19
C TYR A 290 -1.88 -25.82 -4.72
N GLN A 291 -0.86 -26.48 -4.18
CA GLN A 291 -0.81 -26.84 -2.77
C GLN A 291 -0.64 -25.60 -1.89
N GLU A 292 0.28 -24.71 -2.22
CA GLU A 292 0.48 -23.46 -1.48
C GLU A 292 -0.77 -22.60 -1.44
N LEU A 293 -1.42 -22.39 -2.59
CA LEU A 293 -2.69 -21.69 -2.70
C LEU A 293 -3.79 -22.36 -1.87
N THR A 294 -3.91 -23.70 -1.95
CA THR A 294 -4.93 -24.44 -1.21
C THR A 294 -4.68 -24.37 0.31
N LEU A 295 -3.43 -24.36 0.75
CA LEU A 295 -3.06 -24.17 2.15
C LEU A 295 -3.33 -22.73 2.62
N ALA A 296 -2.99 -21.71 1.82
CA ALA A 296 -3.29 -20.33 2.16
C ALA A 296 -4.81 -20.07 2.29
N LEU A 297 -5.62 -20.71 1.44
CA LEU A 297 -7.08 -20.71 1.57
C LEU A 297 -7.54 -21.43 2.85
N ALA A 298 -6.86 -22.51 3.25
CA ALA A 298 -7.14 -23.21 4.50
C ALA A 298 -6.84 -22.34 5.73
N ASP A 299 -5.76 -21.57 5.70
CA ASP A 299 -5.38 -20.66 6.79
C ASP A 299 -6.47 -19.60 7.02
N ILE A 300 -6.92 -18.92 5.96
CA ILE A 300 -7.99 -17.91 6.07
C ILE A 300 -9.37 -18.50 6.42
N SER A 301 -9.54 -19.82 6.27
CA SER A 301 -10.75 -20.53 6.71
C SER A 301 -10.80 -20.76 8.22
N ARG A 302 -9.70 -20.47 8.92
CA ARG A 302 -9.63 -20.51 10.39
C ARG A 302 -9.99 -21.89 10.95
N GLY A 303 -9.53 -22.91 10.25
CA GLY A 303 -9.74 -24.33 10.59
C GLY A 303 -11.04 -24.94 10.09
N ALA A 304 -11.92 -24.19 9.41
CA ALA A 304 -13.12 -24.77 8.80
C ALA A 304 -12.77 -25.70 7.63
N PHE A 305 -11.80 -25.31 6.79
CA PHE A 305 -11.27 -26.10 5.68
C PHE A 305 -9.88 -26.63 6.03
N GLN A 306 -9.75 -27.96 6.16
CA GLN A 306 -8.50 -28.65 6.54
C GLN A 306 -8.11 -29.67 5.46
N PRO A 307 -7.52 -29.24 4.34
CA PRO A 307 -7.08 -30.12 3.28
C PRO A 307 -5.87 -30.97 3.70
N SER A 308 -5.76 -32.18 3.15
CA SER A 308 -4.64 -33.10 3.40
C SER A 308 -4.36 -34.00 2.18
N ASN A 309 -3.29 -34.80 2.22
CA ASN A 309 -2.99 -35.82 1.20
C ASN A 309 -2.98 -35.29 -0.25
N PHE A 310 -2.28 -34.17 -0.47
CA PHE A 310 -2.14 -33.54 -1.78
C PHE A 310 -1.48 -34.45 -2.81
N GLU A 311 -1.95 -34.42 -4.05
CA GLU A 311 -1.35 -35.10 -5.20
C GLU A 311 -1.57 -34.26 -6.46
N LEU A 312 -0.50 -34.02 -7.20
CA LEU A 312 -0.50 -33.43 -8.54
C LEU A 312 0.03 -34.47 -9.53
N VAL A 313 -0.77 -34.80 -10.54
CA VAL A 313 -0.38 -35.75 -11.60
C VAL A 313 -0.50 -35.09 -12.95
N TYR A 314 0.62 -34.98 -13.67
CA TYR A 314 0.64 -34.51 -15.06
C TYR A 314 0.41 -35.67 -16.03
N ASP A 315 -0.52 -35.51 -16.95
CA ASP A 315 -0.77 -36.42 -18.07
C ASP A 315 -0.27 -35.78 -19.36
N GLU A 316 0.89 -36.25 -19.82
CA GLU A 316 1.55 -35.77 -21.04
C GLU A 316 0.73 -36.01 -22.31
N VAL A 317 -0.15 -37.02 -22.36
CA VAL A 317 -0.93 -37.32 -23.56
C VAL A 317 -2.07 -36.32 -23.73
N SER A 318 -2.73 -35.99 -22.61
CA SER A 318 -3.83 -35.01 -22.62
C SER A 318 -3.38 -33.58 -22.38
N GLN A 319 -2.11 -33.37 -21.99
CA GLN A 319 -1.58 -32.08 -21.53
C GLN A 319 -2.44 -31.51 -20.39
N THR A 320 -2.79 -32.37 -19.42
CA THR A 320 -3.59 -31.95 -18.27
C THR A 320 -2.89 -32.24 -16.95
N GLU A 321 -3.11 -31.37 -15.99
CA GLU A 321 -2.68 -31.56 -14.61
C GLU A 321 -3.90 -31.93 -13.76
N ARG A 322 -3.85 -33.10 -13.12
CA ARG A 322 -4.85 -33.54 -12.17
C ARG A 322 -4.37 -33.23 -10.75
N TYR A 323 -4.98 -32.24 -10.12
CA TYR A 323 -4.75 -31.91 -8.73
C TYR A 323 -5.80 -32.57 -7.83
N SER A 324 -5.40 -32.98 -6.63
CA SER A 324 -6.30 -33.60 -5.65
C SER A 324 -5.82 -33.42 -4.22
N PHE A 325 -6.79 -33.45 -3.29
CA PHE A 325 -6.59 -33.40 -1.85
C PHE A 325 -7.79 -34.05 -1.14
N ASP A 326 -7.62 -34.36 0.14
CA ASP A 326 -8.64 -34.94 1.00
C ASP A 326 -9.20 -33.89 1.96
N VAL A 327 -10.52 -33.88 2.17
CA VAL A 327 -11.23 -33.07 3.17
C VAL A 327 -12.21 -33.98 3.91
N ASN A 328 -12.22 -33.97 5.24
CA ASN A 328 -13.08 -34.83 6.06
C ASN A 328 -13.07 -36.33 5.66
N GLY A 329 -11.93 -36.81 5.14
CA GLY A 329 -11.75 -38.19 4.67
C GLY A 329 -12.27 -38.48 3.26
N ASN A 330 -12.85 -37.49 2.57
CA ASN A 330 -13.27 -37.58 1.17
C ASN A 330 -12.20 -37.01 0.24
N ARG A 331 -11.86 -37.74 -0.83
CA ARG A 331 -10.89 -37.29 -1.83
C ARG A 331 -11.57 -36.51 -2.95
N TYR A 332 -11.07 -35.31 -3.20
CA TYR A 332 -11.51 -34.42 -4.28
C TYR A 332 -10.43 -34.33 -5.34
N SER A 333 -10.82 -34.28 -6.60
CA SER A 333 -9.88 -34.12 -7.72
C SER A 333 -10.50 -33.34 -8.87
N LYS A 334 -9.69 -32.50 -9.52
CA LYS A 334 -10.03 -31.75 -10.73
C LYS A 334 -8.83 -31.77 -11.68
N SER A 335 -9.13 -31.89 -12.97
CA SER A 335 -8.14 -31.76 -14.04
C SER A 335 -8.17 -30.36 -14.62
N PHE A 336 -6.99 -29.79 -14.85
CA PHE A 336 -6.77 -28.47 -15.43
C PHE A 336 -6.00 -28.63 -16.74
N GLN A 337 -6.26 -27.75 -17.72
CA GLN A 337 -5.45 -27.72 -18.94
C GLN A 337 -4.10 -27.09 -18.63
N ALA A 338 -3.02 -27.73 -19.08
CA ALA A 338 -1.66 -27.20 -18.96
C ALA A 338 -1.31 -26.47 -20.27
N ASP A 339 -1.92 -25.31 -20.52
CA ASP A 339 -1.78 -24.58 -21.79
C ASP A 339 -0.50 -23.73 -21.83
N ASN A 340 0.65 -24.30 -21.44
CA ASN A 340 1.94 -23.62 -21.16
C ASN A 340 1.91 -22.55 -20.05
N GLU A 341 0.73 -22.22 -19.56
CA GLU A 341 0.47 -21.43 -18.38
C GLU A 341 -0.27 -22.34 -17.39
N TRP A 342 0.07 -22.23 -16.11
CA TRP A 342 -0.58 -23.00 -15.06
C TRP A 342 -2.09 -22.73 -15.03
N ALA A 343 -2.86 -23.62 -14.38
CA ALA A 343 -4.26 -23.33 -14.11
C ALA A 343 -4.39 -21.94 -13.48
N SER A 344 -5.36 -21.15 -13.94
CA SER A 344 -5.55 -19.82 -13.37
C SER A 344 -5.79 -19.97 -11.86
N ILE A 345 -5.22 -19.06 -11.05
CA ILE A 345 -5.46 -19.02 -9.59
C ILE A 345 -6.97 -19.12 -9.31
N SER A 346 -7.79 -18.46 -10.13
CA SER A 346 -9.25 -18.50 -10.07
C SER A 346 -9.84 -19.91 -10.24
N ASP A 347 -9.28 -20.76 -11.11
CA ASP A 347 -9.77 -22.13 -11.31
C ASP A 347 -9.52 -23.06 -10.12
N ILE A 348 -8.38 -22.86 -9.44
CA ILE A 348 -8.02 -23.57 -8.21
C ILE A 348 -8.90 -23.08 -7.06
N VAL A 349 -9.07 -21.77 -6.91
CA VAL A 349 -9.93 -21.21 -5.86
C VAL A 349 -11.38 -21.66 -6.05
N LEU A 350 -11.91 -21.67 -7.28
CA LEU A 350 -13.24 -22.21 -7.57
C LEU A 350 -13.33 -23.70 -7.22
N PHE A 351 -12.27 -24.48 -7.45
CA PHE A 351 -12.24 -25.89 -7.05
C PHE A 351 -12.29 -26.07 -5.52
N VAL A 352 -11.56 -25.24 -4.78
CA VAL A 352 -11.60 -25.23 -3.31
C VAL A 352 -12.98 -24.78 -2.82
N ALA A 353 -13.52 -23.68 -3.33
CA ALA A 353 -14.83 -23.15 -2.96
C ALA A 353 -15.95 -24.18 -3.19
N THR A 354 -16.00 -24.80 -4.37
CA THR A 354 -16.98 -25.85 -4.66
C THR A 354 -16.81 -27.09 -3.80
N THR A 355 -15.59 -27.42 -3.36
CA THR A 355 -15.33 -28.51 -2.43
C THR A 355 -15.87 -28.19 -1.03
N THR A 356 -15.59 -26.99 -0.51
CA THR A 356 -16.11 -26.54 0.79
C THR A 356 -17.63 -26.48 0.85
N ALA A 357 -18.28 -26.06 -0.24
CA ALA A 357 -19.74 -26.07 -0.34
C ALA A 357 -20.33 -27.50 -0.30
N ARG A 358 -19.66 -28.49 -0.92
CA ARG A 358 -20.08 -29.90 -0.90
C ARG A 358 -19.93 -30.54 0.48
N GLU A 359 -18.88 -30.15 1.22
CA GLU A 359 -18.65 -30.59 2.59
C GLU A 359 -19.57 -29.91 3.62
N ASN A 360 -20.38 -28.92 3.18
CA ASN A 360 -21.31 -28.17 4.03
C ASN A 360 -20.61 -27.60 5.28
N LEU A 361 -19.45 -26.97 5.06
CA LEU A 361 -18.69 -26.31 6.11
C LEU A 361 -19.45 -25.08 6.64
N GLU A 362 -19.12 -24.66 7.88
CA GLU A 362 -19.70 -23.48 8.52
C GLU A 362 -19.04 -22.19 7.99
N GLY A 363 -19.28 -21.91 6.71
CA GLY A 363 -18.77 -20.74 6.01
C GLY A 363 -18.43 -21.05 4.55
N ARG A 364 -18.10 -19.99 3.81
CA ARG A 364 -17.82 -20.05 2.37
C ARG A 364 -16.70 -19.07 2.01
N PHE A 365 -16.00 -19.39 0.92
CA PHE A 365 -15.09 -18.45 0.29
C PHE A 365 -15.85 -17.44 -0.55
N TYR A 366 -15.41 -16.19 -0.46
CA TYR A 366 -15.89 -15.06 -1.25
C TYR A 366 -14.70 -14.39 -1.91
N GLN A 367 -14.93 -13.78 -3.06
CA GLN A 367 -13.96 -12.90 -3.70
C GLN A 367 -14.15 -11.47 -3.19
N LEU A 368 -13.05 -10.77 -2.97
CA LEU A 368 -13.01 -9.35 -2.63
C LEU A 368 -12.59 -8.57 -3.86
N LYS A 369 -13.41 -7.60 -4.27
CA LYS A 369 -13.06 -6.68 -5.35
C LYS A 369 -12.73 -5.29 -4.83
N ASP A 370 -11.86 -4.60 -5.55
CA ASP A 370 -11.64 -3.18 -5.37
C ASP A 370 -12.70 -2.36 -6.12
N GLN A 371 -12.63 -1.03 -6.02
CA GLN A 371 -13.56 -0.14 -6.71
C GLN A 371 -13.50 -0.18 -8.25
N TYR A 372 -12.50 -0.85 -8.83
CA TYR A 372 -12.35 -1.01 -10.28
C TYR A 372 -12.84 -2.38 -10.75
N ASP A 373 -13.57 -3.11 -9.91
CA ASP A 373 -14.01 -4.49 -10.17
C ASP A 373 -12.82 -5.47 -10.34
N THR A 374 -11.64 -5.10 -9.84
CA THR A 374 -10.43 -5.94 -9.88
C THR A 374 -10.38 -6.83 -8.64
N LEU A 375 -10.02 -8.10 -8.84
CA LEU A 375 -9.85 -9.06 -7.74
C LEU A 375 -8.69 -8.62 -6.83
N SER A 376 -8.99 -8.34 -5.57
CA SER A 376 -8.02 -7.94 -4.54
C SER A 376 -7.60 -9.11 -3.63
N GLY A 377 -8.45 -10.13 -3.52
CA GLY A 377 -8.19 -11.27 -2.65
C GLY A 377 -9.40 -12.14 -2.43
N TYR A 378 -9.25 -13.08 -1.51
CA TYR A 378 -10.32 -14.00 -1.09
C TYR A 378 -10.48 -13.98 0.43
N ILE A 379 -11.70 -14.20 0.91
CA ILE A 379 -12.04 -14.23 2.33
C ILE A 379 -12.97 -15.40 2.63
N PHE A 380 -12.84 -16.03 3.79
CA PHE A 380 -13.76 -17.07 4.24
C PHE A 380 -14.68 -16.53 5.34
N LEU A 381 -15.99 -16.54 5.11
CA LEU A 381 -16.98 -15.96 6.03
C LEU A 381 -18.13 -16.94 6.30
N SER A 382 -18.68 -16.90 7.52
CA SER A 382 -20.01 -17.46 7.77
C SER A 382 -21.09 -16.56 7.16
N ASP A 383 -22.32 -17.07 6.99
CA ASP A 383 -23.43 -16.27 6.46
C ASP A 383 -23.66 -15.00 7.30
N ALA A 384 -23.56 -15.10 8.64
CA ALA A 384 -23.72 -13.96 9.54
C ALA A 384 -22.57 -12.94 9.42
N GLN A 385 -21.33 -13.40 9.21
CA GLN A 385 -20.19 -12.51 8.97
C GLN A 385 -20.31 -11.80 7.62
N TYR A 386 -20.73 -12.52 6.58
CA TYR A 386 -20.98 -11.95 5.25
C TYR A 386 -22.06 -10.87 5.32
N GLU A 387 -23.21 -11.16 5.93
CA GLU A 387 -24.30 -10.18 6.09
C GLU A 387 -23.82 -8.93 6.83
N ALA A 388 -23.10 -9.11 7.93
CA ALA A 388 -22.61 -8.00 8.73
C ALA A 388 -21.59 -7.12 7.98
N LEU A 389 -20.69 -7.69 7.18
CA LEU A 389 -19.74 -6.92 6.37
C LEU A 389 -20.40 -6.26 5.16
N ASN A 390 -21.33 -6.95 4.52
CA ASN A 390 -22.07 -6.42 3.37
C ASN A 390 -22.96 -5.22 3.77
N ASP A 391 -23.53 -5.24 4.98
CA ASP A 391 -24.36 -4.14 5.51
C ASP A 391 -23.58 -2.82 5.72
N PHE A 392 -22.25 -2.86 5.84
CA PHE A 392 -21.44 -1.63 5.87
C PHE A 392 -21.40 -0.91 4.51
N GLY A 393 -21.61 -1.63 3.40
CA GLY A 393 -21.61 -1.07 2.05
C GLY A 393 -20.24 -0.54 1.58
N VAL A 394 -19.14 -0.98 2.21
CA VAL A 394 -17.77 -0.57 1.89
C VAL A 394 -16.94 -1.68 1.24
N PHE A 395 -17.34 -2.93 1.39
CA PHE A 395 -16.68 -4.10 0.80
C PHE A 395 -17.48 -4.57 -0.41
N ASP A 396 -16.81 -4.81 -1.54
CA ASP A 396 -17.40 -5.56 -2.66
C ASP A 396 -17.06 -7.04 -2.48
N ILE A 397 -17.96 -7.75 -1.79
CA ILE A 397 -17.83 -9.17 -1.47
C ILE A 397 -18.77 -9.95 -2.40
N GLN A 398 -18.22 -10.82 -3.23
CA GLN A 398 -19.02 -11.59 -4.20
C GLN A 398 -18.86 -13.09 -3.97
N SER A 399 -19.93 -13.84 -4.24
CA SER A 399 -19.88 -15.30 -4.22
C SER A 399 -19.03 -15.81 -5.38
N ILE A 400 -18.38 -16.96 -5.16
CA ILE A 400 -17.62 -17.68 -6.18
C ILE A 400 -18.56 -18.75 -6.76
N ASP A 401 -19.07 -18.51 -7.98
CA ASP A 401 -20.05 -19.37 -8.68
C ASP A 401 -19.40 -20.29 -9.73
#